data_AF-U4Q360-F1
#
_entry.id   AF-U4Q360-F1
#
_cell.length_a   1.000
_cell.length_b   1.000
_cell.length_c   1.000
_cell.angle_alpha   90.00
_cell.angle_beta   90.00
_cell.angle_gamma   90.00
#
_symmetry.space_group_name_H-M   'P 1'
#
loop_
_entity.id
_entity.type
_entity.pdbx_description
1 polymer ?
#
loop_
_entity_poly.entity_id
_entity_poly.type
_entity_poly.pdbx_seq_one_letter_code
_entity_poly.pdbx_strand_id
1 'polypeptide(L)'
;ESTADWAKNLNREDFRLLCLDGTRKPVTEAQSCHLAVAPNHAVVSLSERAAHVEQVLLHQQALFGENGKNCPDKFCLFKSETKNLLFNDNTECLAKLGGRPTYEEYLGTEYVTAIANLKKCSTSP
;
A
#
# COMPACT_ATOMS: atom_id res chain seq x y z
N GLU A 1 -2.91 -10.69 -16.37
CA GLU A 1 -3.41 -12.01 -15.91
C GLU A 1 -2.36 -12.65 -15.02
N SER A 2 -2.76 -13.30 -13.92
CA SER A 2 -1.82 -13.96 -13.01
C SER A 2 -1.35 -15.29 -13.60
N THR A 3 -0.05 -15.57 -13.53
CA THR A 3 0.55 -16.82 -14.02
C THR A 3 0.45 -17.97 -13.03
N ALA A 4 -0.08 -17.73 -11.83
CA ALA A 4 -0.20 -18.75 -10.79
C ALA A 4 -1.38 -19.69 -11.05
N ASP A 5 -1.15 -21.00 -10.88
CA ASP A 5 -2.14 -22.04 -11.16
C ASP A 5 -3.46 -21.89 -10.41
N TRP A 6 -3.43 -21.35 -9.18
CA TRP A 6 -4.63 -21.14 -8.37
C TRP A 6 -5.49 -19.95 -8.85
N ALA A 7 -4.89 -19.00 -9.57
CA ALA A 7 -5.53 -17.73 -9.95
C ALA A 7 -5.90 -17.64 -11.44
N LYS A 8 -5.37 -18.53 -12.30
CA LYS A 8 -5.48 -18.45 -13.77
C LYS A 8 -6.90 -18.42 -14.34
N ASN A 9 -7.87 -19.02 -13.63
CA ASN A 9 -9.26 -19.14 -14.09
C ASN A 9 -10.25 -18.30 -13.26
N LEU A 10 -9.76 -17.38 -12.43
CA LEU A 10 -10.63 -16.53 -11.62
C LEU A 10 -11.27 -15.43 -12.48
N ASN A 11 -12.59 -15.32 -12.43
CA ASN A 11 -13.31 -14.22 -13.05
C ASN A 11 -13.75 -13.21 -11.99
N ARG A 12 -13.47 -11.92 -12.22
CA ARG A 12 -13.83 -10.83 -11.28
C ARG A 12 -15.34 -10.81 -10.98
N GLU A 13 -16.16 -11.18 -11.96
CA GLU A 13 -17.63 -11.16 -11.84
C GLU A 13 -18.18 -12.27 -10.92
N ASP A 14 -17.36 -13.23 -10.51
CA ASP A 14 -17.73 -14.25 -9.52
C ASP A 14 -17.64 -13.73 -8.07
N PHE A 15 -17.05 -12.55 -7.88
CA PHE A 15 -16.82 -11.94 -6.56
C PHE A 15 -17.76 -10.76 -6.29
N ARG A 16 -18.09 -10.54 -5.02
CA ARG A 16 -18.92 -9.43 -4.54
C ARG A 16 -18.31 -8.81 -3.29
N LEU A 17 -18.57 -7.53 -3.09
CA LEU A 17 -18.21 -6.77 -1.89
C LEU A 17 -19.33 -6.87 -0.86
N LEU A 18 -18.96 -6.85 0.42
CA LEU A 18 -19.88 -6.70 1.54
C LEU A 18 -19.88 -5.24 1.98
N CYS A 19 -21.06 -4.63 2.00
CA CYS A 19 -21.24 -3.24 2.38
C CYS A 19 -21.67 -3.12 3.84
N LEU A 20 -21.37 -1.99 4.49
CA LEU A 20 -21.74 -1.75 5.89
C LEU A 20 -23.26 -1.65 6.12
N ASP A 21 -24.03 -1.36 5.07
CA ASP A 21 -25.51 -1.33 5.09
C ASP A 21 -26.15 -2.73 4.95
N GLY A 22 -25.33 -3.79 4.93
CA GLY A 22 -25.76 -5.17 4.76
C GLY A 22 -26.02 -5.59 3.31
N THR A 23 -25.87 -4.69 2.33
CA THR A 23 -26.01 -5.01 0.92
C THR A 23 -24.73 -5.63 0.35
N ARG A 24 -24.82 -6.06 -0.92
CA ARG A 24 -23.71 -6.60 -1.71
C ARG A 24 -23.60 -5.87 -3.03
N LYS A 25 -22.37 -5.56 -3.46
CA LYS A 25 -22.11 -4.87 -4.73
C LYS A 25 -21.01 -5.55 -5.55
N PRO A 26 -20.94 -5.32 -6.88
CA PRO A 26 -19.80 -5.74 -7.70
C PRO A 26 -18.47 -5.16 -7.21
N VAL A 27 -17.35 -5.84 -7.49
CA VAL A 27 -16.00 -5.40 -7.09
C VAL A 27 -15.63 -4.03 -7.68
N THR A 28 -16.21 -3.66 -8.82
CA THR A 28 -16.01 -2.36 -9.48
C THR A 28 -16.58 -1.18 -8.70
N GLU A 29 -17.48 -1.41 -7.74
CA GLU A 29 -18.16 -0.36 -6.96
C GLU A 29 -17.53 -0.11 -5.58
N ALA A 30 -16.27 -0.52 -5.37
CA ALA A 30 -15.56 -0.41 -4.10
C ALA A 30 -15.54 1.02 -3.52
N GLN A 31 -15.58 2.05 -4.37
CA GLN A 31 -15.65 3.44 -3.92
C GLN A 31 -16.91 3.74 -3.08
N SER A 32 -18.04 3.09 -3.40
CA SER A 32 -19.31 3.25 -2.68
C SER A 32 -19.62 2.11 -1.69
N CYS A 33 -18.81 1.06 -1.68
CA CYS A 33 -18.99 -0.10 -0.83
C CYS A 33 -17.63 -0.66 -0.41
N HIS A 34 -17.14 -0.20 0.74
CA HIS A 34 -15.93 -0.64 1.41
C HIS A 34 -16.11 -0.58 2.92
N LEU A 35 -15.25 -1.27 3.67
CA LEU A 35 -15.32 -1.29 5.14
C LEU A 35 -14.72 -0.03 5.76
N ALA A 36 -13.62 0.45 5.19
CA ALA A 36 -12.94 1.68 5.59
C ALA A 36 -11.96 2.10 4.48
N VAL A 37 -11.47 3.34 4.57
CA VAL A 37 -10.32 3.80 3.78
C VAL A 37 -9.05 3.57 4.61
N ALA A 38 -8.13 2.76 4.08
CA ALA A 38 -6.84 2.51 4.73
C ALA A 38 -5.81 3.56 4.30
N PRO A 39 -4.97 4.08 5.23
CA PRO A 39 -3.80 4.86 4.87
C PRO A 39 -2.86 4.06 3.95
N ASN A 40 -2.18 4.74 3.02
CA ASN A 40 -1.19 4.10 2.15
C ASN A 40 -0.07 3.44 2.99
N HIS A 41 0.58 2.42 2.43
CA HIS A 41 1.84 1.93 3.02
C HIS A 41 2.91 3.04 2.97
N ALA A 42 3.76 3.12 4.00
CA ALA A 42 4.80 4.14 4.11
C ALA A 42 6.17 3.52 4.42
N VAL A 43 7.22 4.18 3.95
CA VAL A 43 8.59 3.89 4.38
C VAL A 43 8.84 4.57 5.71
N VAL A 44 9.34 3.82 6.70
CA VAL A 44 9.70 4.33 8.02
C VAL A 44 11.22 4.26 8.22
N SER A 45 11.77 5.21 8.98
CA SER A 45 13.18 5.23 9.35
C SER A 45 13.35 5.91 10.71
N LEU A 46 14.58 5.86 11.23
CA LEU A 46 14.99 6.71 12.35
C LEU A 46 15.01 8.17 11.90
N SER A 47 14.64 9.09 12.79
CA SER A 47 14.50 10.51 12.48
C SER A 47 15.78 11.12 11.92
N GLU A 48 16.94 10.74 12.44
CA GLU A 48 18.25 11.23 11.99
C GLU A 48 18.66 10.71 10.59
N ARG A 49 18.01 9.65 10.09
CA ARG A 49 18.26 9.08 8.75
C ARG A 49 17.19 9.46 7.73
N ALA A 50 16.06 10.03 8.16
CA ALA A 50 14.91 10.28 7.30
C ALA A 50 15.27 11.07 6.02
N ALA A 51 16.05 12.16 6.16
CA ALA A 51 16.47 12.98 5.03
C ALA A 51 17.36 12.21 4.03
N HIS A 52 18.27 11.37 4.53
CA HIS A 52 19.13 10.55 3.68
C HIS A 52 18.34 9.45 2.97
N VAL A 53 17.42 8.78 3.68
CA VAL A 53 16.54 7.76 3.11
C VAL A 53 15.66 8.37 2.02
N GLU A 54 15.06 9.54 2.24
CA GLU A 54 14.28 10.27 1.24
C GLU A 54 15.13 10.53 -0.02
N GLN A 55 16.32 11.11 0.15
CA GLN A 55 17.21 11.41 -0.98
C GLN A 55 17.55 10.16 -1.80
N VAL A 56 17.92 9.06 -1.13
CA VAL A 56 18.28 7.80 -1.80
C VAL A 56 17.07 7.23 -2.52
N LEU A 57 15.90 7.16 -1.90
CA LEU A 57 14.70 6.58 -2.52
C LEU A 57 14.21 7.40 -3.71
N LEU A 58 14.23 8.73 -3.63
CA LEU A 58 13.91 9.60 -4.77
C LEU A 58 14.86 9.36 -5.95
N HIS A 59 16.16 9.20 -5.68
CA HIS A 59 17.13 8.89 -6.71
C HIS A 59 16.92 7.48 -7.30
N GLN A 60 16.71 6.47 -6.45
CA GLN A 60 16.53 5.08 -6.89
C GLN A 60 15.25 4.91 -7.71
N GLN A 61 14.13 5.53 -7.32
CA GLN A 61 12.89 5.41 -8.11
C GLN A 61 12.96 6.14 -9.46
N ALA A 62 13.78 7.19 -9.61
CA ALA A 62 14.02 7.81 -10.92
C ALA A 62 14.78 6.86 -11.89
N LEU A 63 15.54 5.91 -11.33
CA LEU A 63 16.23 4.87 -12.10
C LEU A 63 15.38 3.63 -12.29
N PHE A 64 14.66 3.18 -11.26
CA PHE A 64 14.06 1.84 -11.20
C PHE A 64 12.56 1.84 -10.87
N GLY A 65 11.92 2.99 -10.68
CA GLY A 65 10.46 3.07 -10.45
C GLY A 65 9.66 2.73 -11.70
N GLU A 66 8.34 2.91 -11.65
CA GLU A 66 7.44 2.51 -12.76
C GLU A 66 7.82 3.16 -14.11
N ASN A 67 8.26 4.43 -14.06
CA ASN A 67 8.77 5.17 -15.22
C ASN A 67 10.29 5.40 -15.17
N GLY A 68 11.01 4.54 -14.45
CA GLY A 68 12.45 4.65 -14.23
C GLY A 68 13.28 4.35 -15.48
N LYS A 69 14.41 5.04 -15.65
CA LYS A 69 15.29 4.89 -16.83
C LYS A 69 15.79 3.46 -17.11
N ASN A 70 15.83 2.61 -16.09
CA ASN A 70 16.35 1.25 -16.13
C ASN A 70 15.26 0.18 -15.89
N CYS A 71 13.98 0.57 -15.88
CA CYS A 71 12.84 -0.35 -15.85
C CYS A 71 12.14 -0.27 -17.23
N PRO A 72 11.90 -1.40 -17.93
CA PRO A 72 12.10 -2.78 -17.50
C PRO A 72 13.50 -3.38 -17.77
N ASP A 73 14.39 -2.65 -18.45
CA ASP A 73 15.62 -3.23 -19.03
C ASP A 73 16.60 -3.89 -18.04
N LYS A 74 16.64 -3.43 -16.78
CA LYS A 74 17.53 -3.98 -15.75
C LYS A 74 16.78 -4.42 -14.51
N PHE A 75 16.01 -3.50 -13.92
CA PHE A 75 15.35 -3.73 -12.64
C PHE A 75 14.18 -2.76 -12.45
N CYS A 76 13.08 -3.27 -11.88
CA CYS A 76 11.90 -2.50 -11.50
C CYS A 76 11.66 -2.64 -9.99
N LEU A 77 11.76 -1.53 -9.26
CA LEU A 77 11.65 -1.45 -7.81
C LEU A 77 10.25 -1.83 -7.30
N PHE A 78 9.21 -1.59 -8.11
CA PHE A 78 7.82 -1.83 -7.77
C PHE A 78 7.21 -3.01 -8.53
N LYS A 79 8.01 -4.00 -8.96
CA LYS A 79 7.48 -5.22 -9.63
C LYS A 79 8.05 -6.48 -9.00
N SER A 80 7.17 -7.41 -8.65
CA SER A 80 7.54 -8.69 -8.03
C SER A 80 6.63 -9.87 -8.45
N GLU A 81 6.03 -9.78 -9.64
CA GLU A 81 5.14 -10.82 -10.19
C GLU A 81 3.99 -11.19 -9.23
N THR A 82 3.27 -10.18 -8.73
CA THR A 82 2.10 -10.29 -7.83
C THR A 82 2.41 -10.63 -6.36
N LYS A 83 3.68 -10.58 -5.95
CA LYS A 83 4.10 -10.96 -4.60
C LYS A 83 4.20 -9.79 -3.63
N ASN A 84 4.13 -8.55 -4.12
CA ASN A 84 4.35 -7.33 -3.34
C ASN A 84 5.64 -7.38 -2.48
N LEU A 85 6.76 -7.77 -3.10
CA LEU A 85 8.05 -7.87 -2.41
C LEU A 85 8.64 -6.46 -2.23
N LEU A 86 8.94 -6.12 -0.97
CA LEU A 86 9.38 -4.78 -0.49
C LEU A 86 8.32 -3.69 -0.61
N PHE A 87 7.75 -3.50 -1.80
CA PHE A 87 6.69 -2.54 -2.09
C PHE A 87 5.50 -3.25 -2.74
N ASN A 88 4.32 -2.61 -2.70
CA ASN A 88 3.20 -3.13 -3.48
C ASN A 88 3.49 -2.98 -4.98
N ASP A 89 3.12 -3.99 -5.77
CA ASP A 89 3.37 -4.01 -7.21
C ASP A 89 2.58 -2.93 -7.98
N ASN A 90 1.57 -2.34 -7.35
CA ASN A 90 0.79 -1.22 -7.87
C ASN A 90 1.30 0.16 -7.39
N THR A 91 2.50 0.22 -6.81
CA THR A 91 3.11 1.50 -6.41
C THR A 91 3.52 2.27 -7.65
N GLU A 92 2.91 3.44 -7.86
CA GLU A 92 3.29 4.33 -8.97
C GLU A 92 4.59 5.08 -8.67
N CYS A 93 4.71 5.63 -7.45
CA CYS A 93 5.89 6.33 -6.98
C CYS A 93 5.93 6.40 -5.44
N LEU A 94 7.09 6.76 -4.89
CA LEU A 94 7.25 7.17 -3.51
C LEU A 94 7.10 8.70 -3.43
N ALA A 95 6.00 9.15 -2.82
CA ALA A 95 5.68 10.56 -2.66
C ALA A 95 6.15 11.11 -1.30
N LYS A 96 6.46 12.42 -1.26
CA LYS A 96 6.78 13.12 -0.01
C LYS A 96 5.55 13.24 0.88
N LEU A 97 5.72 13.16 2.19
CA LEU A 97 4.64 13.18 3.18
C LEU A 97 3.97 14.55 3.39
N GLY A 98 4.46 15.61 2.75
CA GLY A 98 3.80 16.93 2.77
C GLY A 98 3.65 17.55 4.16
N GLY A 99 4.61 17.30 5.07
CA GLY A 99 4.58 17.86 6.43
C GLY A 99 3.81 17.03 7.47
N ARG A 100 3.66 15.71 7.24
CA ARG A 100 3.14 14.74 8.23
C ARG A 100 4.26 13.81 8.74
N PRO A 101 5.24 14.31 9.52
CA PRO A 101 6.40 13.53 9.95
C PRO A 101 6.11 12.43 10.98
N THR A 102 5.01 12.51 11.75
CA THR A 102 4.72 11.49 12.78
C THR A 102 3.70 10.47 12.32
N TYR A 103 3.67 9.32 13.02
CA TYR A 103 2.69 8.28 12.72
C TYR A 103 1.26 8.74 13.03
N GLU A 104 1.03 9.59 14.03
CA GLU A 104 -0.31 10.13 14.30
C GLU A 104 -0.81 11.03 13.18
N GLU A 105 0.03 11.94 12.68
CA GLU A 105 -0.31 12.84 11.59
C GLU A 105 -0.51 12.08 10.27
N TYR A 106 0.29 11.03 10.04
CA TYR A 106 0.19 10.21 8.85
C TYR A 106 -1.06 9.32 8.85
N LEU A 107 -1.33 8.60 9.94
CA LEU A 107 -2.43 7.64 10.04
C LEU A 107 -3.77 8.31 10.35
N GLY A 108 -3.75 9.45 11.04
CA GLY A 108 -4.95 10.14 11.51
C GLY A 108 -5.52 9.57 12.81
N THR A 109 -6.25 10.42 13.55
CA THR A 109 -6.75 10.14 14.91
C THR A 109 -7.67 8.93 14.98
N GLU A 110 -8.56 8.76 13.99
CA GLU A 110 -9.53 7.64 13.98
C GLU A 110 -8.83 6.29 13.89
N TYR A 111 -7.86 6.17 12.97
CA TYR A 111 -7.09 4.95 12.77
C TYR A 111 -6.25 4.61 14.00
N VAL A 112 -5.53 5.60 14.56
CA VAL A 112 -4.75 5.41 15.79
C VAL A 112 -5.63 4.96 16.95
N THR A 113 -6.80 5.56 17.12
CA THR A 113 -7.75 5.20 18.18
C THR A 113 -8.26 3.76 18.02
N ALA A 114 -8.59 3.35 16.79
CA ALA A 114 -9.03 1.99 16.51
C ALA A 114 -7.94 0.95 16.87
N ILE A 115 -6.69 1.19 16.45
CA ILE A 115 -5.55 0.32 16.78
C ILE A 115 -5.28 0.29 18.29
N ALA A 116 -5.32 1.44 18.97
CA ALA A 116 -5.12 1.52 20.41
C ALA A 116 -6.17 0.70 21.18
N ASN A 117 -7.43 0.70 20.74
CA ASN A 117 -8.47 -0.12 21.34
C ASN A 117 -8.25 -1.62 21.09
N LEU A 118 -7.81 -2.03 19.89
CA LEU A 118 -7.48 -3.42 19.60
C LEU A 118 -6.29 -3.91 20.44
N LYS A 119 -5.27 -3.06 20.65
CA LYS A 119 -4.07 -3.42 21.42
C LYS A 119 -4.34 -3.63 22.91
N LYS A 120 -5.46 -3.16 23.46
CA LYS A 120 -5.89 -3.49 24.83
C LYS A 120 -6.14 -4.99 25.02
N CYS A 121 -6.49 -5.70 23.94
CA CYS A 121 -6.75 -7.14 23.98
C CYS A 121 -5.48 -7.99 23.78
N SER A 122 -4.48 -7.46 23.08
CA SER A 122 -3.21 -8.16 22.83
C SER A 122 -2.12 -7.17 22.43
N THR A 123 -1.03 -7.16 23.18
CA THR A 123 0.19 -6.41 22.87
C THR A 123 1.26 -7.34 22.33
N SER A 124 2.05 -6.83 21.39
CA SER A 124 3.29 -7.50 20.97
C SER A 124 4.37 -7.25 22.04
N PRO A 125 5.25 -8.23 22.34
CA PRO A 125 6.40 -8.02 23.21
C PRO A 125 7.32 -6.89 22.76
#